data_AF-A0A956CUA5-F1
#
_entry.id   AF-A0A956CUA5-F1
#
_cell.length_a   1.000
_cell.length_b   1.000
_cell.length_c   1.000
_cell.angle_alpha   90.00
_cell.angle_beta   90.00
_cell.angle_gamma   90.00
#
_symmetry.space_group_name_H-M   'P 1'
#
loop_
_entity.id
_entity.type
_entity.pdbx_description
1 polymer ?
#
loop_
_entity_poly.entity_id
_entity_poly.type
_entity_poly.pdbx_seq_one_letter_code
_entity_poly.pdbx_strand_id
1 'polypeptide(L)'
;MQRFEFKDGKSHKFWEIHVEGDSFTVRFGKHGTDGQTSSKTYPTADKAQLEAEKLIKSKTKKGYVEVAAADRPAPTAQPTGGNPELEAPIHANPNDLEAWQVYGDWLGEQGDPRGELVNIDCAILGGKSDAALTARRDALIAEHAASWLGKDLGKVLHNDEVFEIEWKLGFAYAVRVRKSWDAEDAPSPGQMIRLLLKSDASRFLHELSIGVTDLEGDVQFQDELNALTKSGKLPSLRRLVIGDFTYEECEISWSNIGDVGRIWPVLPNLEYVKVHGGSIGLGDIAHEKLTQLVVETGGLPGQAARQLSEARLPSLTSLEVWLGTENYGGSSSVKDLAGVLEGKGLPKLKHLGLQDADFQDDIVRALCTAPIVKQLETLDISMGILTSEGANAMVEHQDHFAHLTSINVDRSWIGDAAQEALRAAFGDKIQIGSQNDDADDYRYVAVGE
;
A
#
# COMPACT_ATOMS: atom_id res chain seq x y z
N MET A 1 17.53 6.91 35.11
CA MET A 1 16.45 7.55 35.89
C MET A 1 16.38 6.96 37.30
N GLN A 2 16.40 7.78 38.36
CA GLN A 2 16.22 7.36 39.76
C GLN A 2 14.77 7.61 40.19
N ARG A 3 14.14 6.64 40.88
CA ARG A 3 12.75 6.73 41.35
C ARG A 3 12.68 6.71 42.87
N PHE A 4 11.85 7.58 43.41
CA PHE A 4 11.59 7.70 44.83
C PHE A 4 10.09 7.68 45.09
N GLU A 5 9.67 7.00 46.15
CA GLU A 5 8.26 6.88 46.54
C GLU A 5 8.02 7.41 47.95
N PHE A 6 6.86 8.02 48.14
CA PHE A 6 6.39 8.52 49.42
C PHE A 6 5.03 7.92 49.73
N LYS A 7 4.92 7.27 50.90
CA LYS A 7 3.69 6.64 51.37
C LYS A 7 3.40 7.07 52.81
N ASP A 8 2.22 7.63 53.02
CA ASP A 8 1.63 7.87 54.33
C ASP A 8 0.21 7.28 54.40
N GLY A 9 -0.51 7.47 55.51
CA GLY A 9 -1.87 6.92 55.68
C GLY A 9 -2.94 7.49 54.75
N LYS A 10 -2.65 8.53 53.95
CA LYS A 10 -3.59 9.23 53.04
C LYS A 10 -3.04 9.46 51.62
N SER A 11 -1.74 9.31 51.40
CA SER A 11 -1.04 9.67 50.16
C SER A 11 -0.06 8.58 49.75
N HIS A 12 -0.10 8.22 48.47
CA HIS A 12 0.93 7.41 47.83
C HIS A 12 1.37 8.15 46.56
N LYS A 13 2.63 8.56 46.50
CA LYS A 13 3.18 9.44 45.45
C LYS A 13 4.53 8.94 44.97
N PHE A 14 4.84 9.21 43.71
CA PHE A 14 6.16 8.95 43.13
C PHE A 14 6.83 10.25 42.68
N TRP A 15 8.16 10.24 42.65
CA TRP A 15 9.01 11.31 42.16
C TRP A 15 10.25 10.69 41.52
N GLU A 16 10.54 11.06 40.29
CA GLU A 16 11.62 10.51 39.48
C GLU A 16 12.49 11.65 38.95
N ILE A 17 13.78 11.39 38.81
CA ILE A 17 14.71 12.35 38.21
C ILE A 17 15.67 11.62 37.26
N HIS A 18 15.91 12.24 36.11
CA HIS A 18 16.90 11.82 35.13
C HIS A 18 17.77 13.03 34.79
N VAL A 19 19.08 12.91 34.99
CA VAL A 19 20.05 13.88 34.48
C VAL A 19 20.56 13.37 33.14
N GLU A 20 20.57 14.24 32.14
CA GLU A 20 21.08 13.98 30.80
C GLU A 20 21.84 15.22 30.31
N GLY A 21 23.15 15.06 30.11
CA GLY A 21 24.03 16.17 29.76
C GLY A 21 23.94 17.32 30.76
N ASP A 22 23.62 18.51 30.26
CA ASP A 22 23.49 19.76 31.02
C ASP A 22 22.07 20.03 31.53
N SER A 23 21.18 19.04 31.46
CA SER A 23 19.79 19.16 31.90
C SER A 23 19.39 18.05 32.85
N PHE A 24 18.30 18.29 33.59
CA PHE A 24 17.58 17.20 34.23
C PHE A 24 16.09 17.28 33.91
N THR A 25 15.44 16.12 33.94
CA THR A 25 13.99 15.94 33.82
C THR A 25 13.47 15.28 35.09
N VAL A 26 12.45 15.88 35.68
CA VAL A 26 11.76 15.38 36.88
C VAL A 26 10.34 14.97 36.53
N ARG A 27 9.91 13.77 36.92
CA ARG A 27 8.51 13.31 36.80
C ARG A 27 7.91 13.03 38.17
N PHE A 28 6.71 13.53 38.47
CA PHE A 28 6.11 13.35 39.80
C PHE A 28 4.59 13.26 39.76
N GLY A 29 4.01 12.45 40.64
CA GLY A 29 2.56 12.23 40.63
C GLY A 29 2.06 11.36 41.76
N LYS A 30 0.76 11.05 41.74
CA LYS A 30 0.18 10.03 42.61
C LYS A 30 0.62 8.66 42.07
N HIS A 31 0.86 7.69 42.96
CA HIS A 31 1.21 6.35 42.53
C HIS A 31 0.08 5.75 41.68
N GLY A 32 0.42 5.22 40.50
CA GLY A 32 -0.54 4.67 39.52
C GLY A 32 -1.09 5.68 38.50
N THR A 33 -0.54 6.89 38.41
CA THR A 33 -0.86 7.88 37.37
C THR A 33 0.39 8.22 36.56
N ASP A 34 0.25 8.81 35.37
CA ASP A 34 1.39 9.22 34.53
C ASP A 34 2.22 10.37 35.14
N GLY A 35 1.61 11.15 36.04
CA GLY A 35 2.26 12.25 36.74
C GLY A 35 2.47 13.47 35.85
N GLN A 36 3.32 14.39 36.33
CA GLN A 36 3.70 15.62 35.64
C GLN A 36 5.21 15.66 35.47
N THR A 37 5.65 16.13 34.30
CA THR A 37 7.07 16.25 33.97
C THR A 37 7.50 17.71 33.96
N SER A 38 8.71 17.98 34.46
CA SER A 38 9.35 19.29 34.41
C SER A 38 10.84 19.11 34.15
N SER A 39 11.34 19.75 33.10
CA SER A 39 12.75 19.73 32.73
C SER A 39 13.40 21.07 33.01
N LYS A 40 14.70 21.05 33.32
CA LYS A 40 15.48 22.26 33.55
C LYS A 40 16.91 22.08 33.07
N THR A 41 17.34 22.99 32.21
CA THR A 41 18.70 23.04 31.64
C THR A 41 19.60 23.98 32.41
N TYR A 42 20.88 23.65 32.46
CA TYR A 42 21.93 24.40 33.14
C TYR A 42 23.10 24.65 32.20
N PRO A 43 23.97 25.64 32.49
CA PRO A 43 25.13 25.92 31.64
C PRO A 43 26.15 24.78 31.50
N THR A 44 26.16 23.80 32.40
CA THR A 44 27.12 22.68 32.39
C THR A 44 26.49 21.41 32.98
N ALA A 45 26.99 20.26 32.54
CA ALA A 45 26.62 18.95 33.09
C ALA A 45 26.85 18.86 34.61
N ASP A 46 28.00 19.32 35.09
CA ASP A 46 28.32 19.34 36.52
C ASP A 46 27.29 20.13 37.34
N LYS A 47 26.78 21.24 36.78
CA LYS A 47 25.77 22.06 37.46
C LYS A 47 24.39 21.40 37.46
N ALA A 48 24.02 20.73 36.37
CA ALA A 48 22.79 19.94 36.30
C ALA A 48 22.79 18.80 37.33
N GLN A 49 23.91 18.08 37.41
CA GLN A 49 24.13 17.00 38.38
C GLN A 49 24.05 17.52 39.83
N LEU A 50 24.75 18.63 40.15
CA LEU A 50 24.77 19.20 41.49
C LEU A 50 23.39 19.71 41.94
N GLU A 51 22.59 20.27 41.04
CA GLU A 51 21.21 20.68 41.33
C GLU A 51 20.26 19.47 41.47
N ALA A 52 20.44 18.42 40.67
CA ALA A 52 19.70 17.17 40.83
C ALA A 52 19.95 16.52 42.20
N GLU A 53 21.21 16.48 42.65
CA GLU A 53 21.57 15.96 43.98
C GLU A 53 20.94 16.76 45.14
N LYS A 54 20.83 18.09 44.99
CA LYS A 54 20.10 18.93 45.97
C LYS A 54 18.63 18.56 46.04
N LEU A 55 17.99 18.34 44.89
CA LEU A 55 16.60 17.91 44.82
C LEU A 55 16.40 16.53 45.45
N ILE A 56 17.29 15.58 45.17
CA ILE A 56 17.28 14.24 45.79
C ILE A 56 17.38 14.36 47.31
N LYS A 57 18.38 15.08 47.84
CA LYS A 57 18.54 15.30 49.29
C LYS A 57 17.32 15.97 49.92
N SER A 58 16.68 16.90 49.22
CA SER A 58 15.45 17.56 49.67
C SER A 58 14.27 16.59 49.74
N LYS A 59 14.12 15.70 48.74
CA LYS A 59 13.05 14.72 48.66
C LYS A 59 13.22 13.61 49.69
N THR A 60 14.44 13.09 49.86
CA THR A 60 14.72 12.07 50.90
C THR A 60 14.50 12.62 52.30
N LYS A 61 14.88 13.88 52.58
CA LYS A 61 14.55 14.56 53.84
C LYS A 61 13.04 14.69 54.09
N LYS A 62 12.23 14.75 53.04
CA LYS A 62 10.76 14.80 53.10
C LYS A 62 10.11 13.41 53.22
N GLY A 63 10.91 12.36 53.40
CA GLY A 63 10.42 10.99 53.62
C GLY A 63 10.22 10.18 52.34
N TYR A 64 10.69 10.65 51.18
CA TYR A 64 10.72 9.85 49.97
C TYR A 64 11.84 8.81 50.05
N VAL A 65 11.54 7.55 49.76
CA VAL A 65 12.50 6.43 49.80
C VAL A 65 12.83 6.00 48.38
N GLU A 66 14.11 5.78 48.08
CA GLU A 66 14.56 5.33 46.76
C GLU A 66 14.12 3.88 46.50
N VAL A 67 13.59 3.62 45.29
CA VAL A 67 13.16 2.29 44.85
C VAL A 67 14.23 1.66 43.96
N ALA A 68 14.69 0.48 44.35
CA ALA A 68 15.69 -0.31 43.63
C ALA A 68 15.21 -0.60 42.19
N ALA A 69 16.14 -0.65 41.24
CA ALA A 69 15.81 -0.80 39.82
C ALA A 69 14.97 -2.06 39.50
N ALA A 70 15.11 -3.13 40.30
CA ALA A 70 14.35 -4.37 40.14
C ALA A 70 12.88 -4.29 40.59
N ASP A 71 12.54 -3.33 41.47
CA ASP A 71 11.18 -3.14 42.02
C ASP A 71 10.43 -1.98 41.34
N ARG A 72 11.00 -1.40 40.28
CA ARG A 72 10.33 -0.37 39.49
C ARG A 72 9.29 -1.02 38.60
N PRO A 73 8.04 -0.52 38.56
CA PRO A 73 7.16 -0.84 37.45
C PRO A 73 7.88 -0.40 36.16
N ALA A 74 7.88 -1.27 35.14
CA ALA A 74 8.34 -0.90 33.80
C ALA A 74 7.65 0.41 33.37
N PRO A 75 8.33 1.29 32.58
CA PRO A 75 7.65 2.43 31.98
C PRO A 75 6.34 1.94 31.37
N THR A 76 5.24 2.53 31.81
CA THR A 76 3.90 2.17 31.36
C THR A 76 3.89 2.29 29.85
N ALA A 77 3.41 1.22 29.21
CA ALA A 77 3.37 1.06 27.76
C ALA A 77 2.77 2.30 27.08
N GLN A 78 3.27 2.58 25.87
CA GLN A 78 2.62 3.42 24.86
C GLN A 78 1.11 3.13 24.83
N PRO A 79 0.24 4.10 24.51
CA PRO A 79 -1.20 3.88 24.50
C PRO A 79 -1.55 2.75 23.52
N THR A 80 -1.85 1.56 24.02
CA THR A 80 -2.11 0.35 23.21
C THR A 80 -3.55 0.31 22.65
N GLY A 81 -4.16 1.47 22.39
CA GLY A 81 -5.58 1.56 22.01
C GLY A 81 -5.94 2.57 20.93
N GLY A 82 -5.12 3.61 20.71
CA GLY A 82 -5.52 4.75 19.87
C GLY A 82 -6.79 5.45 20.36
N ASN A 83 -7.43 6.24 19.50
CA ASN A 83 -8.66 6.98 19.80
C ASN A 83 -9.65 6.91 18.62
N PRO A 84 -10.62 5.98 18.64
CA PRO A 84 -11.54 5.76 17.52
C PRO A 84 -12.32 7.00 17.07
N GLU A 85 -12.62 7.95 17.96
CA GLU A 85 -13.34 9.18 17.62
C GLU A 85 -12.47 10.13 16.79
N LEU A 86 -11.19 10.23 17.13
CA LEU A 86 -10.20 11.03 16.38
C LEU A 86 -9.68 10.30 15.13
N GLU A 87 -9.70 8.97 15.13
CA GLU A 87 -9.30 8.12 14.00
C GLU A 87 -10.35 8.11 12.88
N ALA A 88 -11.65 8.17 13.22
CA ALA A 88 -12.74 8.13 12.25
C ALA A 88 -12.62 9.14 11.09
N PRO A 89 -12.36 10.45 11.32
CA PRO A 89 -12.16 11.40 10.22
C PRO A 89 -10.93 11.08 9.37
N ILE A 90 -9.84 10.58 9.98
CA ILE A 90 -8.62 10.17 9.25
C ILE A 90 -8.92 8.97 8.36
N HIS A 91 -9.64 7.96 8.86
CA HIS A 91 -10.06 6.82 8.06
C HIS A 91 -11.00 7.21 6.92
N ALA A 92 -11.84 8.24 7.11
CA ALA A 92 -12.75 8.73 6.09
C ALA A 92 -12.00 9.51 5.00
N ASN A 93 -11.05 10.38 5.39
CA ASN A 93 -10.23 11.18 4.50
C ASN A 93 -8.77 11.20 4.99
N PRO A 94 -7.89 10.31 4.49
CA PRO A 94 -6.50 10.23 4.91
C PRO A 94 -5.67 11.49 4.65
N ASN A 95 -6.16 12.41 3.81
CA ASN A 95 -5.50 13.67 3.47
C ASN A 95 -5.98 14.86 4.33
N ASP A 96 -6.86 14.63 5.31
CA ASP A 96 -7.34 15.67 6.23
C ASP A 96 -6.26 16.04 7.27
N LEU A 97 -5.42 17.03 6.93
CA LEU A 97 -4.33 17.46 7.81
C LEU A 97 -4.83 18.05 9.14
N GLU A 98 -6.05 18.59 9.21
CA GLU A 98 -6.61 19.12 10.46
C GLU A 98 -6.96 17.97 11.40
N ALA A 99 -7.61 16.92 10.88
CA ALA A 99 -7.88 15.71 11.66
C ALA A 99 -6.58 15.05 12.17
N TRP A 100 -5.55 15.01 11.33
CA TRP A 100 -4.23 14.53 11.73
C TRP A 100 -3.58 15.38 12.82
N GLN A 101 -3.63 16.71 12.74
CA GLN A 101 -3.10 17.59 13.78
C GLN A 101 -3.79 17.34 15.13
N VAL A 102 -5.12 17.23 15.15
CA VAL A 102 -5.87 16.93 16.39
C VAL A 102 -5.43 15.58 16.97
N TYR A 103 -5.25 14.56 16.12
CA TYR A 103 -4.78 13.25 16.56
C TYR A 103 -3.32 13.27 17.03
N GLY A 104 -2.45 14.04 16.37
CA GLY A 104 -1.06 14.26 16.75
C GLY A 104 -0.92 14.96 18.11
N ASP A 105 -1.73 15.99 18.36
CA ASP A 105 -1.78 16.67 19.65
C ASP A 105 -2.25 15.72 20.75
N TRP A 106 -3.29 14.92 20.50
CA TRP A 106 -3.76 13.90 21.42
C TRP A 106 -2.66 12.86 21.73
N LEU A 107 -1.95 12.35 20.72
CA LEU A 107 -0.82 11.45 20.89
C LEU A 107 0.28 12.07 21.77
N GLY A 108 0.59 13.35 21.54
CA GLY A 108 1.54 14.11 22.35
C GLY A 108 1.10 14.25 23.80
N GLU A 109 -0.19 14.50 24.06
CA GLU A 109 -0.77 14.52 25.41
C GLU A 109 -0.66 13.15 26.11
N GLN A 110 -0.70 12.06 25.34
CA GLN A 110 -0.46 10.71 25.86
C GLN A 110 1.02 10.36 26.02
N GLY A 111 1.94 11.27 25.67
CA GLY A 111 3.38 11.05 25.73
C GLY A 111 3.94 10.17 24.62
N ASP A 112 3.21 10.01 23.52
CA ASP A 112 3.66 9.27 22.35
C ASP A 112 4.51 10.17 21.42
N PRO A 113 5.78 9.82 21.13
CA PRO A 113 6.64 10.61 20.24
C PRO A 113 6.07 10.75 18.82
N ARG A 114 5.13 9.89 18.40
CA ARG A 114 4.41 10.05 17.12
C ARG A 114 3.62 11.36 17.06
N GLY A 115 3.19 11.93 18.19
CA GLY A 115 2.49 13.21 18.19
C GLY A 115 3.33 14.35 17.60
N GLU A 116 4.61 14.42 17.97
CA GLU A 116 5.55 15.36 17.36
C GLU A 116 5.74 15.08 15.87
N LEU A 117 5.92 13.80 15.50
CA LEU A 117 6.14 13.37 14.12
C LEU A 117 4.95 13.70 13.21
N VAL A 118 3.72 13.45 13.65
CA VAL A 118 2.47 13.81 12.94
C VAL A 118 2.43 15.32 12.68
N ASN A 119 2.73 16.13 13.68
CA ASN A 119 2.69 17.58 13.56
C ASN A 119 3.78 18.12 12.62
N ILE A 120 4.98 17.51 12.63
CA ILE A 120 6.03 17.82 11.65
C ILE A 120 5.58 17.44 10.24
N ASP A 121 5.04 16.25 10.05
CA ASP A 121 4.53 15.79 8.74
C ASP A 121 3.42 16.70 8.21
N CYS A 122 2.47 17.11 9.06
CA CYS A 122 1.41 18.06 8.68
C CYS A 122 1.97 19.43 8.29
N ALA A 123 3.00 19.91 8.98
CA ALA A 123 3.68 21.16 8.64
C ALA A 123 4.35 21.09 7.26
N ILE A 124 5.06 19.99 6.98
CA ILE A 124 5.73 19.75 5.69
C ILE A 124 4.71 19.64 4.56
N LEU A 125 3.66 18.83 4.74
CA LEU A 125 2.58 18.68 3.75
C LEU A 125 1.78 19.97 3.54
N GLY A 126 1.69 20.82 4.57
CA GLY A 126 1.11 22.17 4.48
C GLY A 126 2.03 23.21 3.82
N GLY A 127 3.18 22.80 3.28
CA GLY A 127 4.08 23.65 2.50
C GLY A 127 5.23 24.29 3.28
N LYS A 128 5.44 23.94 4.57
CA LYS A 128 6.63 24.40 5.29
C LYS A 128 7.85 23.55 4.90
N SER A 129 8.82 24.16 4.25
CA SER A 129 10.11 23.53 3.96
C SER A 129 11.18 24.12 4.86
N ASP A 130 11.64 23.33 5.83
CA ASP A 130 12.69 23.69 6.79
C ASP A 130 13.58 22.47 7.03
N ALA A 131 14.88 22.62 6.77
CA ALA A 131 15.86 21.55 6.94
C ALA A 131 15.93 21.06 8.40
N ALA A 132 15.66 21.91 9.40
CA ALA A 132 15.60 21.51 10.79
C ALA A 132 14.37 20.62 11.09
N LEU A 133 13.23 20.90 10.45
CA LEU A 133 12.03 20.05 10.56
C LEU A 133 12.28 18.67 9.94
N THR A 134 12.86 18.62 8.74
CA THR A 134 13.21 17.35 8.10
C THR A 134 14.22 16.56 8.94
N ALA A 135 15.27 17.20 9.46
CA ALA A 135 16.23 16.52 10.31
C ALA A 135 15.60 15.97 11.61
N ARG A 136 14.67 16.72 12.22
CA ARG A 136 13.96 16.25 13.42
C ARG A 136 13.02 15.09 13.13
N ARG A 137 12.31 15.15 12.00
CA ARG A 137 11.46 14.07 11.49
C ARG A 137 12.25 12.76 11.35
N ASP A 138 13.38 12.81 10.66
CA ASP A 138 14.21 11.63 10.40
C ASP A 138 14.83 11.07 11.69
N ALA A 139 15.23 11.95 12.61
CA ALA A 139 15.70 11.56 13.94
C ALA A 139 14.62 10.81 14.73
N LEU A 140 13.38 11.30 14.77
CA LEU A 140 12.27 10.62 15.45
C LEU A 140 12.01 9.22 14.88
N ILE A 141 12.06 9.07 13.56
CA ILE A 141 11.91 7.76 12.90
C ILE A 141 13.07 6.84 13.30
N ALA A 142 14.31 7.30 13.19
CA ALA A 142 15.49 6.51 13.55
C ALA A 142 15.49 6.06 15.03
N GLU A 143 15.02 6.93 15.93
CA GLU A 143 14.96 6.65 17.37
C GLU A 143 13.86 5.65 17.75
N HIS A 144 12.72 5.64 17.03
CA HIS A 144 11.51 4.97 17.51
C HIS A 144 10.90 3.93 16.58
N ALA A 145 11.19 3.94 15.27
CA ALA A 145 10.53 3.09 14.28
C ALA A 145 10.58 1.59 14.61
N ALA A 146 11.75 1.08 15.02
CA ALA A 146 11.90 -0.32 15.41
C ALA A 146 11.01 -0.70 16.62
N SER A 147 10.82 0.23 17.56
CA SER A 147 9.92 0.02 18.70
C SER A 147 8.46 0.03 18.28
N TRP A 148 8.06 0.92 17.38
CA TRP A 148 6.68 1.00 16.89
C TRP A 148 6.29 -0.25 16.09
N LEU A 149 7.18 -0.74 15.23
CA LEU A 149 6.96 -1.96 14.44
C LEU A 149 7.04 -3.24 15.29
N GLY A 150 7.79 -3.19 16.39
CA GLY A 150 8.05 -4.33 17.26
C GLY A 150 9.32 -5.10 16.86
N LYS A 151 9.78 -5.94 17.79
CA LYS A 151 11.12 -6.54 17.77
C LYS A 151 11.50 -7.24 16.45
N ASP A 152 10.59 -7.98 15.84
CA ASP A 152 10.93 -8.80 14.68
C ASP A 152 10.99 -8.00 13.38
N LEU A 153 10.02 -7.09 13.15
CA LEU A 153 10.10 -6.16 12.02
C LEU A 153 11.21 -5.12 12.19
N GLY A 154 11.51 -4.71 13.43
CA GLY A 154 12.62 -3.81 13.74
C GLY A 154 13.99 -4.35 13.31
N LYS A 155 14.16 -5.67 13.12
CA LYS A 155 15.41 -6.26 12.61
C LYS A 155 15.59 -6.08 11.10
N VAL A 156 14.48 -5.98 10.35
CA VAL A 156 14.48 -5.87 8.88
C VAL A 156 14.12 -4.46 8.40
N LEU A 157 13.89 -3.51 9.33
CA LEU A 157 13.50 -2.12 9.04
C LEU A 157 14.44 -1.39 8.05
N HIS A 158 15.71 -1.76 8.02
CA HIS A 158 16.72 -1.15 7.13
C HIS A 158 17.21 -2.13 6.06
N ASN A 159 16.41 -3.16 5.77
CA ASN A 159 16.70 -4.14 4.75
C ASN A 159 15.69 -4.00 3.61
N ASP A 160 15.98 -3.07 2.71
CA ASP A 160 15.12 -2.75 1.56
C ASP A 160 14.97 -3.94 0.60
N GLU A 161 15.85 -4.96 0.69
CA GLU A 161 15.73 -6.21 -0.09
C GLU A 161 14.49 -7.04 0.28
N VAL A 162 13.91 -6.85 1.47
CA VAL A 162 12.77 -7.65 1.95
C VAL A 162 11.63 -6.82 2.54
N PHE A 163 11.93 -5.62 3.04
CA PHE A 163 10.98 -4.78 3.75
C PHE A 163 11.26 -3.31 3.50
N GLU A 164 10.48 -2.70 2.60
CA GLU A 164 10.52 -1.27 2.34
C GLU A 164 9.34 -0.59 3.05
N ILE A 165 9.59 0.56 3.67
CA ILE A 165 8.58 1.31 4.41
C ILE A 165 8.69 2.81 4.16
N GLU A 166 7.57 3.41 3.74
CA GLU A 166 7.37 4.85 3.76
C GLU A 166 6.67 5.24 5.07
N TRP A 167 7.30 6.15 5.82
CA TRP A 167 6.67 6.81 6.96
C TRP A 167 5.98 8.09 6.49
N LYS A 168 4.73 8.28 6.89
CA LYS A 168 3.99 9.52 6.65
C LYS A 168 2.93 9.72 7.73
N LEU A 169 2.77 10.95 8.16
CA LEU A 169 1.86 11.37 9.23
C LEU A 169 2.09 10.56 10.51
N GLY A 170 3.35 10.25 10.83
CA GLY A 170 3.74 9.49 12.03
C GLY A 170 3.48 7.98 12.03
N PHE A 171 3.01 7.40 10.92
CA PHE A 171 2.69 5.98 10.81
C PHE A 171 3.34 5.36 9.55
N ALA A 172 3.40 4.04 9.52
CA ALA A 172 3.72 3.29 8.31
C ALA A 172 2.60 3.54 7.29
N TYR A 173 2.94 4.21 6.20
CA TYR A 173 1.97 4.68 5.20
C TYR A 173 1.91 3.74 4.00
N ALA A 174 3.07 3.42 3.43
CA ALA A 174 3.23 2.42 2.38
C ALA A 174 4.26 1.39 2.83
N VAL A 175 3.98 0.11 2.60
CA VAL A 175 4.93 -0.97 2.90
C VAL A 175 4.98 -1.93 1.72
N ARG A 176 6.18 -2.30 1.28
CA ARG A 176 6.44 -3.40 0.36
C ARG A 176 7.14 -4.53 1.10
N VAL A 177 6.64 -5.75 0.93
CA VAL A 177 7.24 -6.96 1.49
C VAL A 177 7.62 -7.92 0.37
N ARG A 178 8.81 -8.52 0.44
CA ARG A 178 9.27 -9.55 -0.51
C ARG A 178 10.30 -10.49 0.11
N LYS A 179 10.62 -11.58 -0.57
CA LYS A 179 11.70 -12.50 -0.25
C LYS A 179 12.94 -12.13 -1.06
N SER A 180 14.13 -12.30 -0.48
CA SER A 180 15.41 -12.08 -1.14
C SER A 180 16.43 -13.15 -0.72
N TRP A 181 17.29 -13.55 -1.66
CA TRP A 181 18.40 -14.48 -1.44
C TRP A 181 19.44 -13.89 -0.47
N ASP A 182 19.57 -12.57 -0.43
CA ASP A 182 20.53 -11.88 0.44
C ASP A 182 20.04 -11.73 1.89
N ALA A 183 18.86 -12.27 2.20
CA ALA A 183 18.20 -12.11 3.49
C ALA A 183 17.45 -13.41 3.93
N GLU A 184 18.13 -14.56 3.86
CA GLU A 184 17.52 -15.86 4.19
C GLU A 184 16.88 -15.91 5.59
N ASP A 185 17.52 -15.27 6.59
CA ASP A 185 17.06 -15.21 7.99
C ASP A 185 15.87 -14.24 8.22
N ALA A 186 15.48 -13.46 7.21
CA ALA A 186 14.33 -12.56 7.32
C ALA A 186 13.01 -13.35 7.45
N PRO A 187 12.02 -12.84 8.21
CA PRO A 187 10.69 -13.46 8.24
C PRO A 187 10.11 -13.55 6.83
N SER A 188 9.34 -14.60 6.55
CA SER A 188 8.60 -14.71 5.27
C SER A 188 7.67 -13.50 5.05
N PRO A 189 7.36 -13.13 3.80
CA PRO A 189 6.41 -12.04 3.52
C PRO A 189 5.08 -12.18 4.24
N GLY A 190 4.46 -13.37 4.25
CA GLY A 190 3.26 -13.62 5.05
C GLY A 190 3.44 -13.41 6.56
N GLN A 191 4.61 -13.72 7.13
CA GLN A 191 4.91 -13.39 8.53
C GLN A 191 5.08 -11.88 8.74
N MET A 192 5.76 -11.19 7.82
CA MET A 192 5.94 -9.73 7.87
C MET A 192 4.59 -9.01 7.84
N ILE A 193 3.66 -9.41 6.96
CA ILE A 193 2.29 -8.86 6.91
C ILE A 193 1.57 -9.10 8.24
N ARG A 194 1.65 -10.31 8.82
CA ARG A 194 1.02 -10.60 10.12
C ARG A 194 1.58 -9.76 11.26
N LEU A 195 2.89 -9.52 11.26
CA LEU A 195 3.54 -8.67 12.26
C LEU A 195 3.18 -7.20 12.05
N LEU A 196 3.18 -6.74 10.80
CA LEU A 196 2.87 -5.37 10.42
C LEU A 196 1.45 -5.02 10.84
N LEU A 197 0.46 -5.82 10.45
CA LEU A 197 -0.95 -5.57 10.74
C LEU A 197 -1.32 -5.73 12.22
N LYS A 198 -0.41 -6.26 13.05
CA LYS A 198 -0.55 -6.26 14.51
C LYS A 198 0.14 -5.07 15.19
N SER A 199 1.04 -4.40 14.49
CA SER A 199 1.77 -3.24 15.01
C SER A 199 0.88 -2.00 14.97
N ASP A 200 0.94 -1.20 16.04
CA ASP A 200 0.29 0.12 16.08
C ASP A 200 0.85 1.09 15.03
N ALA A 201 2.03 0.82 14.44
CA ALA A 201 2.60 1.62 13.36
C ALA A 201 1.77 1.53 12.08
N SER A 202 1.01 0.45 11.85
CA SER A 202 0.24 0.23 10.62
C SER A 202 -1.25 0.58 10.76
N ARG A 203 -1.65 1.21 11.87
CA ARG A 203 -3.06 1.61 12.14
C ARG A 203 -3.71 2.37 10.97
N PHE A 204 -2.92 3.18 10.27
CA PHE A 204 -3.34 3.95 9.11
C PHE A 204 -2.65 3.54 7.81
N LEU A 205 -2.23 2.27 7.71
CA LEU A 205 -1.59 1.75 6.51
C LEU A 205 -2.46 2.04 5.28
N HIS A 206 -1.89 2.78 4.34
CA HIS A 206 -2.58 3.28 3.16
C HIS A 206 -2.30 2.40 1.94
N GLU A 207 -1.07 1.88 1.84
CA GLU A 207 -0.62 1.04 0.75
C GLU A 207 0.12 -0.20 1.25
N LEU A 208 -0.19 -1.34 0.64
CA LEU A 208 0.54 -2.58 0.84
C LEU A 208 0.88 -3.17 -0.52
N SER A 209 2.16 -3.43 -0.73
CA SER A 209 2.67 -4.15 -1.89
C SER A 209 3.31 -5.48 -1.46
N ILE A 210 3.04 -6.53 -2.23
CA ILE A 210 3.54 -7.87 -1.99
C ILE A 210 4.32 -8.29 -3.24
N GLY A 211 5.65 -8.30 -3.14
CA GLY A 211 6.54 -8.78 -4.20
C GLY A 211 6.70 -10.29 -4.19
N VAL A 212 7.83 -10.78 -4.71
CA VAL A 212 8.14 -12.22 -4.73
C VAL A 212 8.08 -12.81 -3.32
N THR A 213 7.37 -13.93 -3.16
CA THR A 213 7.11 -14.56 -1.85
C THR A 213 7.96 -15.80 -1.57
N ASP A 214 8.39 -16.47 -2.63
CA ASP A 214 9.23 -17.65 -2.62
C ASP A 214 10.32 -17.51 -3.68
N LEU A 215 11.48 -18.10 -3.45
CA LEU A 215 12.60 -18.09 -4.39
C LEU A 215 12.90 -19.51 -4.91
N GLU A 216 12.25 -20.52 -4.35
CA GLU A 216 12.41 -21.92 -4.73
C GLU A 216 11.14 -22.44 -5.41
N GLY A 217 11.20 -22.64 -6.73
CA GLY A 217 10.07 -23.14 -7.51
C GLY A 217 9.01 -22.07 -7.78
N ASP A 218 7.77 -22.51 -7.99
CA ASP A 218 6.67 -21.62 -8.36
C ASP A 218 6.28 -20.69 -7.20
N VAL A 219 6.28 -19.38 -7.43
CA VAL A 219 5.99 -18.35 -6.41
C VAL A 219 4.53 -18.41 -5.99
N GLN A 220 4.24 -18.62 -4.69
CA GLN A 220 2.89 -18.76 -4.15
C GLN A 220 2.50 -17.60 -3.21
N PHE A 221 1.29 -17.05 -3.35
CA PHE A 221 0.84 -15.90 -2.54
C PHE A 221 -0.20 -16.24 -1.45
N GLN A 222 -0.51 -17.53 -1.28
CA GLN A 222 -1.63 -17.96 -0.43
C GLN A 222 -1.43 -17.58 1.04
N ASP A 223 -0.20 -17.58 1.55
CA ASP A 223 0.12 -17.25 2.93
C ASP A 223 -0.01 -15.75 3.22
N GLU A 224 0.29 -14.91 2.23
CA GLU A 224 0.18 -13.46 2.25
C GLU A 224 -1.30 -13.04 2.16
N LEU A 225 -2.06 -13.65 1.25
CA LEU A 225 -3.52 -13.46 1.18
C LEU A 225 -4.20 -13.89 2.48
N ASN A 226 -3.74 -14.98 3.09
CA ASN A 226 -4.22 -15.41 4.40
C ASN A 226 -3.83 -14.46 5.52
N ALA A 227 -2.61 -13.92 5.50
CA ALA A 227 -2.16 -12.91 6.46
C ALA A 227 -3.03 -11.66 6.41
N LEU A 228 -3.30 -11.16 5.20
CA LEU A 228 -4.14 -10.00 4.96
C LEU A 228 -5.59 -10.23 5.38
N THR A 229 -6.22 -11.30 4.89
CA THR A 229 -7.66 -11.54 5.10
C THR A 229 -8.03 -11.98 6.51
N LYS A 230 -7.09 -12.52 7.30
CA LYS A 230 -7.31 -12.90 8.70
C LYS A 230 -7.11 -11.74 9.70
N SER A 231 -6.61 -10.59 9.24
CA SER A 231 -6.38 -9.42 10.10
C SER A 231 -7.66 -8.68 10.54
N GLY A 232 -8.79 -8.98 9.90
CA GLY A 232 -10.02 -8.21 10.07
C GLY A 232 -10.08 -7.03 9.10
N LYS A 233 -11.07 -6.15 9.24
CA LYS A 233 -11.25 -5.03 8.31
C LYS A 233 -10.09 -4.04 8.40
N LEU A 234 -9.57 -3.63 7.25
CA LEU A 234 -8.52 -2.61 7.15
C LEU A 234 -9.10 -1.34 6.48
N PRO A 235 -9.70 -0.43 7.26
CA PRO A 235 -10.43 0.72 6.71
C PRO A 235 -9.52 1.81 6.13
N SER A 236 -8.21 1.79 6.43
CA SER A 236 -7.24 2.77 5.94
C SER A 236 -6.64 2.42 4.57
N LEU A 237 -6.59 1.13 4.24
CA LEU A 237 -5.93 0.67 3.02
C LEU A 237 -6.70 1.17 1.79
N ARG A 238 -6.00 1.85 0.88
CA ARG A 238 -6.51 2.38 -0.39
C ARG A 238 -5.89 1.70 -1.60
N ARG A 239 -4.65 1.25 -1.47
CA ARG A 239 -3.88 0.70 -2.58
C ARG A 239 -3.33 -0.66 -2.19
N LEU A 240 -3.56 -1.66 -3.04
CA LEU A 240 -3.01 -3.00 -2.86
C LEU A 240 -2.39 -3.47 -4.17
N VAL A 241 -1.14 -3.92 -4.10
CA VAL A 241 -0.44 -4.58 -5.20
C VAL A 241 -0.07 -5.99 -4.75
N ILE A 242 -0.48 -6.98 -5.55
CA ILE A 242 -0.13 -8.39 -5.34
C ILE A 242 0.66 -8.84 -6.55
N GLY A 243 1.87 -9.37 -6.32
CA GLY A 243 2.81 -9.72 -7.38
C GLY A 243 3.61 -8.51 -7.87
N ASP A 244 4.06 -7.66 -6.97
CA ASP A 244 4.94 -6.53 -7.28
C ASP A 244 6.36 -7.02 -7.50
N PHE A 245 6.59 -7.65 -8.64
CA PHE A 245 7.89 -8.16 -9.05
C PHE A 245 8.14 -7.82 -10.52
N THR A 246 9.42 -7.74 -10.85
CA THR A 246 9.92 -7.56 -12.21
C THR A 246 10.22 -8.91 -12.85
N TYR A 247 10.38 -8.94 -14.17
CA TYR A 247 10.82 -10.14 -14.90
C TYR A 247 12.14 -10.72 -14.36
N GLU A 248 13.07 -9.87 -13.91
CA GLU A 248 14.36 -10.31 -13.33
C GLU A 248 14.20 -11.02 -11.98
N GLU A 249 13.15 -10.67 -11.22
CA GLU A 249 12.85 -11.30 -9.93
C GLU A 249 12.02 -12.58 -10.11
N CYS A 250 11.01 -12.54 -10.99
CA CYS A 250 10.17 -13.68 -11.31
C CYS A 250 9.51 -13.49 -12.68
N GLU A 251 9.65 -14.49 -13.55
CA GLU A 251 8.78 -14.67 -14.72
C GLU A 251 7.32 -14.77 -14.27
N ILE A 252 6.41 -14.02 -14.89
CA ILE A 252 5.00 -13.96 -14.48
C ILE A 252 4.34 -15.35 -14.51
N SER A 253 4.71 -16.19 -15.48
CA SER A 253 4.22 -17.54 -15.67
C SER A 253 4.59 -18.52 -14.54
N TRP A 254 5.64 -18.23 -13.77
CA TRP A 254 6.10 -19.03 -12.63
C TRP A 254 5.44 -18.64 -11.31
N SER A 255 4.42 -17.77 -11.35
CA SER A 255 3.71 -17.32 -10.16
C SER A 255 2.26 -17.81 -10.12
N ASN A 256 1.81 -18.12 -8.91
CA ASN A 256 0.43 -18.49 -8.60
C ASN A 256 -0.09 -17.58 -7.49
N ILE A 257 -0.89 -16.59 -7.90
CA ILE A 257 -1.55 -15.68 -6.97
C ILE A 257 -2.66 -16.41 -6.20
N GLY A 258 -3.40 -17.28 -6.87
CA GLY A 258 -4.58 -17.93 -6.33
C GLY A 258 -5.81 -17.02 -6.29
N ASP A 259 -6.80 -17.37 -5.46
CA ASP A 259 -8.07 -16.63 -5.35
C ASP A 259 -7.96 -15.44 -4.39
N VAL A 260 -8.07 -14.23 -4.94
CA VAL A 260 -8.05 -12.98 -4.16
C VAL A 260 -9.44 -12.55 -3.68
N GLY A 261 -10.51 -13.29 -3.97
CA GLY A 261 -11.90 -12.88 -3.71
C GLY A 261 -12.21 -12.53 -2.26
N ARG A 262 -11.43 -13.06 -1.32
CA ARG A 262 -11.58 -12.80 0.12
C ARG A 262 -11.11 -11.41 0.53
N ILE A 263 -10.38 -10.67 -0.32
CA ILE A 263 -9.93 -9.31 0.00
C ILE A 263 -11.07 -8.29 -0.07
N TRP A 264 -12.04 -8.46 -0.98
CA TRP A 264 -13.09 -7.47 -1.24
C TRP A 264 -13.91 -7.06 0.00
N PRO A 265 -14.41 -7.99 0.85
CA PRO A 265 -15.14 -7.61 2.06
C PRO A 265 -14.24 -7.10 3.20
N VAL A 266 -12.93 -7.36 3.14
CA VAL A 266 -11.96 -7.03 4.19
C VAL A 266 -11.40 -5.62 4.01
N LEU A 267 -11.33 -5.13 2.78
CA LEU A 267 -10.67 -3.88 2.42
C LEU A 267 -11.70 -2.86 1.87
N PRO A 268 -12.60 -2.32 2.71
CA PRO A 268 -13.83 -1.65 2.27
C PRO A 268 -13.62 -0.30 1.55
N ASN A 269 -12.39 0.22 1.57
CA ASN A 269 -12.06 1.53 1.04
C ASN A 269 -10.99 1.46 -0.05
N LEU A 270 -10.72 0.30 -0.66
CA LEU A 270 -9.81 0.22 -1.79
C LEU A 270 -10.22 1.15 -2.93
N GLU A 271 -9.24 1.86 -3.44
CA GLU A 271 -9.33 2.74 -4.61
C GLU A 271 -8.53 2.16 -5.77
N TYR A 272 -7.42 1.46 -5.48
CA TYR A 272 -6.55 0.81 -6.46
C TYR A 272 -6.25 -0.63 -6.07
N VAL A 273 -6.38 -1.54 -7.03
CA VAL A 273 -5.89 -2.91 -6.92
C VAL A 273 -5.13 -3.29 -8.19
N LYS A 274 -3.92 -3.81 -8.01
CA LYS A 274 -3.19 -4.53 -9.06
C LYS A 274 -2.94 -5.96 -8.61
N VAL A 275 -3.23 -6.90 -9.51
CA VAL A 275 -2.88 -8.31 -9.37
C VAL A 275 -2.03 -8.70 -10.57
N HIS A 276 -0.79 -9.09 -10.33
CA HIS A 276 0.19 -9.45 -11.35
C HIS A 276 0.71 -10.86 -11.09
N GLY A 277 0.46 -11.79 -12.00
CA GLY A 277 0.94 -13.17 -11.87
C GLY A 277 0.27 -14.14 -12.83
N GLY A 278 0.75 -15.37 -12.87
CA GLY A 278 0.29 -16.41 -13.79
C GLY A 278 -1.14 -16.84 -13.49
N SER A 279 -1.32 -17.68 -12.46
CA SER A 279 -2.66 -18.17 -12.08
C SER A 279 -3.37 -17.21 -11.13
N ILE A 280 -4.50 -16.64 -11.58
CA ILE A 280 -5.30 -15.66 -10.82
C ILE A 280 -6.77 -16.10 -10.74
N GLY A 281 -7.35 -16.04 -9.55
CA GLY A 281 -8.79 -16.05 -9.30
C GLY A 281 -9.22 -14.75 -8.63
N LEU A 282 -10.32 -14.13 -9.07
CA LEU A 282 -10.77 -12.83 -8.56
C LEU A 282 -11.96 -12.92 -7.60
N GLY A 283 -12.63 -14.07 -7.53
CA GLY A 283 -13.82 -14.28 -6.71
C GLY A 283 -15.03 -13.43 -7.14
N ASP A 284 -15.92 -13.11 -6.19
CA ASP A 284 -17.08 -12.22 -6.43
C ASP A 284 -16.68 -10.77 -6.19
N ILE A 285 -16.41 -10.05 -7.27
CA ILE A 285 -15.91 -8.67 -7.22
C ILE A 285 -17.08 -7.70 -6.99
N ALA A 286 -17.16 -7.15 -5.79
CA ALA A 286 -18.10 -6.08 -5.46
C ALA A 286 -17.41 -5.04 -4.58
N HIS A 287 -17.24 -3.82 -5.11
CA HIS A 287 -16.53 -2.76 -4.39
C HIS A 287 -16.99 -1.36 -4.79
N GLU A 288 -17.44 -0.57 -3.80
CA GLU A 288 -18.07 0.74 -4.01
C GLU A 288 -17.08 1.85 -4.35
N LYS A 289 -15.85 1.77 -3.85
CA LYS A 289 -14.84 2.85 -3.94
C LYS A 289 -13.70 2.57 -4.91
N LEU A 290 -13.66 1.39 -5.53
CA LEU A 290 -12.57 1.03 -6.42
C LEU A 290 -12.64 1.91 -7.67
N THR A 291 -11.58 2.63 -7.98
CA THR A 291 -11.48 3.51 -9.15
C THR A 291 -10.58 2.91 -10.23
N GLN A 292 -9.62 2.07 -9.84
CA GLN A 292 -8.69 1.42 -10.74
C GLN A 292 -8.50 -0.07 -10.39
N LEU A 293 -8.61 -0.93 -11.40
CA LEU A 293 -8.33 -2.36 -11.31
C LEU A 293 -7.40 -2.75 -12.45
N VAL A 294 -6.26 -3.37 -12.10
CA VAL A 294 -5.26 -3.87 -13.03
C VAL A 294 -5.09 -5.37 -12.78
N VAL A 295 -5.24 -6.17 -13.84
CA VAL A 295 -5.04 -7.63 -13.81
C VAL A 295 -4.04 -7.99 -14.90
N GLU A 296 -2.83 -8.36 -14.51
CA GLU A 296 -1.73 -8.70 -15.40
C GLU A 296 -1.42 -10.20 -15.26
N THR A 297 -1.47 -10.93 -16.37
CA THR A 297 -1.22 -12.38 -16.40
C THR A 297 -0.72 -12.78 -17.78
N GLY A 298 0.20 -13.76 -17.83
CA GLY A 298 0.63 -14.38 -19.09
C GLY A 298 -0.45 -15.28 -19.72
N GLY A 299 -1.53 -15.57 -19.00
CA GLY A 299 -2.65 -16.39 -19.48
C GLY A 299 -3.86 -16.36 -18.54
N LEU A 300 -4.82 -15.47 -18.80
CA LEU A 300 -6.00 -15.30 -17.96
C LEU A 300 -6.94 -16.51 -18.02
N PRO A 301 -7.24 -17.17 -16.89
CA PRO A 301 -8.23 -18.24 -16.87
C PRO A 301 -9.62 -17.72 -17.24
N GLY A 302 -10.38 -18.47 -18.05
CA GLY A 302 -11.73 -18.05 -18.44
C GLY A 302 -12.68 -17.83 -17.25
N GLN A 303 -12.44 -18.50 -16.11
CA GLN A 303 -13.18 -18.23 -14.88
C GLN A 303 -12.93 -16.82 -14.32
N ALA A 304 -11.69 -16.33 -14.34
CA ALA A 304 -11.34 -14.99 -13.89
C ALA A 304 -11.93 -13.92 -14.82
N ALA A 305 -11.91 -14.16 -16.14
CA ALA A 305 -12.58 -13.30 -17.11
C ALA A 305 -14.10 -13.21 -16.86
N ARG A 306 -14.77 -14.32 -16.53
CA ARG A 306 -16.19 -14.31 -16.15
C ARG A 306 -16.45 -13.54 -14.85
N GLN A 307 -15.55 -13.66 -13.86
CA GLN A 307 -15.63 -12.90 -12.62
C GLN A 307 -15.52 -11.38 -12.86
N LEU A 308 -14.69 -10.95 -13.82
CA LEU A 308 -14.66 -9.54 -14.28
C LEU A 308 -15.98 -9.13 -14.93
N SER A 309 -16.57 -9.98 -15.78
CA SER A 309 -17.89 -9.72 -16.39
C SER A 309 -19.04 -9.62 -15.38
N GLU A 310 -18.91 -10.24 -14.21
CA GLU A 310 -19.92 -10.22 -13.15
C GLU A 310 -19.67 -9.13 -12.09
N ALA A 311 -18.58 -8.38 -12.24
CA ALA A 311 -18.14 -7.38 -11.29
C ALA A 311 -19.14 -6.24 -11.08
N ARG A 312 -19.23 -5.77 -9.83
CA ARG A 312 -20.08 -4.66 -9.42
C ARG A 312 -19.20 -3.54 -8.86
N LEU A 313 -18.78 -2.64 -9.74
CA LEU A 313 -17.78 -1.61 -9.46
C LEU A 313 -18.29 -0.21 -9.89
N PRO A 314 -19.26 0.36 -9.16
CA PRO A 314 -19.95 1.59 -9.55
C PRO A 314 -19.07 2.85 -9.60
N SER A 315 -17.87 2.80 -9.03
CA SER A 315 -16.90 3.90 -9.05
C SER A 315 -15.69 3.67 -9.96
N LEU A 316 -15.62 2.52 -10.65
CA LEU A 316 -14.46 2.20 -11.48
C LEU A 316 -14.38 3.13 -12.67
N THR A 317 -13.22 3.75 -12.84
CA THR A 317 -12.90 4.64 -13.97
C THR A 317 -11.86 4.03 -14.89
N SER A 318 -11.01 3.12 -14.40
CA SER A 318 -9.98 2.41 -15.17
C SER A 318 -10.02 0.92 -14.93
N LEU A 319 -10.05 0.13 -16.00
CA LEU A 319 -9.90 -1.32 -15.98
C LEU A 319 -8.83 -1.70 -17.00
N GLU A 320 -7.77 -2.36 -16.55
CA GLU A 320 -6.72 -2.92 -17.42
C GLU A 320 -6.60 -4.42 -17.17
N VAL A 321 -6.63 -5.19 -18.25
CA VAL A 321 -6.56 -6.66 -18.21
C VAL A 321 -5.60 -7.13 -19.29
N TRP A 322 -4.59 -7.90 -18.91
CA TRP A 322 -3.76 -8.68 -19.83
C TRP A 322 -4.39 -10.06 -19.92
N LEU A 323 -4.77 -10.48 -21.13
CA LEU A 323 -5.49 -11.75 -21.34
C LEU A 323 -4.53 -12.91 -21.54
N GLY A 324 -3.31 -12.64 -22.01
CA GLY A 324 -2.26 -13.61 -22.24
C GLY A 324 -2.60 -14.62 -23.33
N THR A 325 -2.02 -15.81 -23.20
CA THR A 325 -2.14 -16.91 -24.16
C THR A 325 -2.41 -18.26 -23.49
N GLU A 326 -2.96 -19.21 -24.24
CA GLU A 326 -3.16 -20.59 -23.80
C GLU A 326 -1.89 -21.30 -23.32
N ASN A 327 -0.73 -20.91 -23.85
CA ASN A 327 0.57 -21.50 -23.47
C ASN A 327 0.92 -21.29 -21.99
N TYR A 328 0.39 -20.22 -21.36
CA TYR A 328 0.63 -19.89 -19.96
C TYR A 328 -0.66 -19.96 -19.12
N GLY A 329 -1.58 -20.85 -19.49
CA GLY A 329 -2.80 -21.14 -18.72
C GLY A 329 -4.04 -20.33 -19.14
N GLY A 330 -3.91 -19.50 -20.18
CA GLY A 330 -5.00 -18.73 -20.76
C GLY A 330 -6.13 -19.64 -21.25
N SER A 331 -7.36 -19.27 -20.91
CA SER A 331 -8.56 -19.95 -21.41
C SER A 331 -9.75 -19.00 -21.54
N SER A 332 -9.51 -17.70 -21.41
CA SER A 332 -10.52 -16.68 -21.63
C SER A 332 -10.88 -16.56 -23.11
N SER A 333 -12.12 -16.17 -23.37
CA SER A 333 -12.62 -15.83 -24.69
C SER A 333 -13.44 -14.56 -24.63
N VAL A 334 -13.79 -14.00 -25.79
CA VAL A 334 -14.72 -12.86 -25.90
C VAL A 334 -16.04 -13.10 -25.16
N LYS A 335 -16.53 -14.35 -25.10
CA LYS A 335 -17.77 -14.69 -24.38
C LYS A 335 -17.65 -14.49 -22.88
N ASP A 336 -16.47 -14.72 -22.32
CA ASP A 336 -16.21 -14.55 -20.90
C ASP A 336 -16.13 -13.07 -20.51
N LEU A 337 -15.91 -12.17 -21.48
CA LEU A 337 -15.86 -10.71 -21.33
C LEU A 337 -17.20 -10.02 -21.61
N ALA A 338 -18.28 -10.77 -21.86
CA ALA A 338 -19.56 -10.20 -22.28
C ALA A 338 -20.09 -9.10 -21.34
N GLY A 339 -19.96 -9.27 -20.02
CA GLY A 339 -20.42 -8.26 -19.07
C GLY A 339 -19.59 -6.97 -19.11
N VAL A 340 -18.27 -7.09 -19.32
CA VAL A 340 -17.38 -5.95 -19.53
C VAL A 340 -17.75 -5.21 -20.82
N LEU A 341 -17.95 -5.93 -21.92
CA LEU A 341 -18.33 -5.38 -23.23
C LEU A 341 -19.72 -4.71 -23.22
N GLU A 342 -20.64 -5.22 -22.41
CA GLU A 342 -21.95 -4.60 -22.15
C GLU A 342 -21.87 -3.37 -21.23
N GLY A 343 -20.78 -3.18 -20.48
CA GLY A 343 -20.65 -2.15 -19.45
C GLY A 343 -21.44 -2.45 -18.17
N LYS A 344 -21.82 -3.71 -17.96
CA LYS A 344 -22.62 -4.13 -16.81
C LYS A 344 -21.82 -3.95 -15.52
N GLY A 345 -22.35 -3.18 -14.57
CA GLY A 345 -21.69 -2.92 -13.29
C GLY A 345 -20.54 -1.90 -13.36
N LEU A 346 -20.30 -1.30 -14.53
CA LEU A 346 -19.17 -0.38 -14.80
C LEU A 346 -19.65 1.01 -15.30
N PRO A 347 -20.62 1.67 -14.64
CA PRO A 347 -21.30 2.86 -15.17
C PRO A 347 -20.40 4.11 -15.32
N LYS A 348 -19.22 4.11 -14.70
CA LYS A 348 -18.27 5.25 -14.73
C LYS A 348 -16.97 4.94 -15.48
N LEU A 349 -16.86 3.76 -16.10
CA LEU A 349 -15.62 3.35 -16.77
C LEU A 349 -15.28 4.29 -17.92
N LYS A 350 -14.06 4.83 -17.90
CA LYS A 350 -13.52 5.78 -18.87
C LYS A 350 -12.32 5.23 -19.62
N HIS A 351 -11.52 4.41 -18.97
CA HIS A 351 -10.42 3.68 -19.58
C HIS A 351 -10.70 2.18 -19.55
N LEU A 352 -10.55 1.52 -20.70
CA LEU A 352 -10.57 0.07 -20.82
C LEU A 352 -9.32 -0.39 -21.57
N GLY A 353 -8.52 -1.22 -20.90
CA GLY A 353 -7.43 -1.97 -21.50
C GLY A 353 -7.77 -3.45 -21.56
N LEU A 354 -7.87 -4.00 -22.76
CA LEU A 354 -7.95 -5.44 -23.04
C LEU A 354 -6.74 -5.79 -23.89
N GLN A 355 -5.62 -6.02 -23.22
CA GLN A 355 -4.28 -6.06 -23.81
C GLN A 355 -3.75 -7.49 -23.85
N ASP A 356 -2.65 -7.67 -24.59
CA ASP A 356 -1.80 -8.86 -24.47
C ASP A 356 -2.54 -10.18 -24.74
N ALA A 357 -3.54 -10.19 -25.64
CA ALA A 357 -4.30 -11.40 -25.97
C ALA A 357 -3.79 -12.09 -27.24
N ASP A 358 -3.75 -13.43 -27.26
CA ASP A 358 -3.54 -14.19 -28.50
C ASP A 358 -4.77 -14.18 -29.45
N PHE A 359 -5.94 -13.82 -28.95
CA PHE A 359 -7.20 -13.61 -29.70
C PHE A 359 -7.58 -12.13 -29.87
N GLN A 360 -6.60 -11.23 -29.96
CA GLN A 360 -6.82 -9.77 -29.97
C GLN A 360 -7.73 -9.29 -31.11
N ASP A 361 -7.65 -9.90 -32.30
CA ASP A 361 -8.56 -9.58 -33.42
C ASP A 361 -10.04 -9.84 -33.06
N ASP A 362 -10.33 -10.91 -32.32
CA ASP A 362 -11.69 -11.23 -31.89
C ASP A 362 -12.21 -10.23 -30.85
N ILE A 363 -11.33 -9.78 -29.94
CA ILE A 363 -11.65 -8.71 -28.97
C ILE A 363 -12.02 -7.44 -29.73
N VAL A 364 -11.22 -7.04 -30.73
CA VAL A 364 -11.45 -5.85 -31.53
C VAL A 364 -12.77 -5.94 -32.31
N ARG A 365 -13.06 -7.07 -32.96
CA ARG A 365 -14.35 -7.28 -33.65
C ARG A 365 -15.54 -7.13 -32.70
N ALA A 366 -15.43 -7.62 -31.46
CA ALA A 366 -16.47 -7.44 -30.46
C ALA A 366 -16.62 -5.96 -30.06
N LEU A 367 -15.50 -5.26 -29.83
CA LEU A 367 -15.48 -3.84 -29.48
C LEU A 367 -16.11 -2.94 -30.55
N CYS A 368 -16.00 -3.28 -31.84
CA CYS A 368 -16.64 -2.55 -32.94
C CYS A 368 -18.17 -2.39 -32.80
N THR A 369 -18.82 -3.19 -31.94
CA THR A 369 -20.26 -3.07 -31.66
C THR A 369 -20.59 -3.00 -30.15
N ALA A 370 -19.59 -3.10 -29.28
CA ALA A 370 -19.78 -3.20 -27.84
C ALA A 370 -20.37 -1.90 -27.26
N PRO A 371 -21.44 -1.97 -26.45
CA PRO A 371 -22.04 -0.79 -25.80
C PRO A 371 -21.08 0.00 -24.93
N ILE A 372 -20.15 -0.66 -24.23
CA ILE A 372 -19.19 -0.02 -23.31
C ILE A 372 -18.37 1.09 -23.99
N VAL A 373 -18.05 0.95 -25.29
CA VAL A 373 -17.21 1.91 -26.02
C VAL A 373 -17.79 3.32 -25.99
N LYS A 374 -19.12 3.46 -25.98
CA LYS A 374 -19.82 4.76 -26.02
C LYS A 374 -19.55 5.66 -24.80
N GLN A 375 -19.12 5.10 -23.67
CA GLN A 375 -18.81 5.86 -22.45
C GLN A 375 -17.31 6.03 -22.19
N LEU A 376 -16.47 5.27 -22.91
CA LEU A 376 -15.03 5.34 -22.79
C LEU A 376 -14.48 6.67 -23.34
N GLU A 377 -13.35 7.07 -22.78
CA GLU A 377 -12.51 8.16 -23.26
C GLU A 377 -11.23 7.59 -23.88
N THR A 378 -10.70 6.50 -23.33
CA THR A 378 -9.48 5.84 -23.82
C THR A 378 -9.66 4.33 -23.93
N LEU A 379 -9.04 3.74 -24.95
CA LEU A 379 -9.08 2.31 -25.23
C LEU A 379 -7.65 1.79 -25.45
N ASP A 380 -7.27 0.72 -24.76
CA ASP A 380 -5.99 0.05 -24.95
C ASP A 380 -6.22 -1.40 -25.39
N ILE A 381 -5.72 -1.73 -26.58
CA ILE A 381 -5.78 -3.07 -27.20
C ILE A 381 -4.39 -3.48 -27.69
N SER A 382 -3.35 -2.92 -27.06
CA SER A 382 -1.94 -3.15 -27.37
C SER A 382 -1.44 -4.50 -26.88
N MET A 383 -0.19 -4.83 -27.21
CA MET A 383 0.57 -5.99 -26.71
C MET A 383 0.08 -7.37 -27.17
N GLY A 384 -1.10 -7.47 -27.78
CA GLY A 384 -1.66 -8.73 -28.27
C GLY A 384 -1.33 -9.05 -29.73
N ILE A 385 -1.88 -10.17 -30.20
CA ILE A 385 -1.85 -10.57 -31.62
C ILE A 385 -2.94 -9.81 -32.39
N LEU A 386 -2.82 -8.48 -32.44
CA LEU A 386 -3.69 -7.63 -33.25
C LEU A 386 -3.11 -7.51 -34.65
N THR A 387 -3.85 -8.00 -35.63
CA THR A 387 -3.39 -8.07 -37.01
C THR A 387 -4.04 -6.99 -37.87
N SER A 388 -3.64 -6.92 -39.14
CA SER A 388 -4.32 -6.10 -40.14
C SER A 388 -5.82 -6.38 -40.24
N GLU A 389 -6.30 -7.59 -39.92
CA GLU A 389 -7.74 -7.90 -39.92
C GLU A 389 -8.50 -7.12 -38.84
N GLY A 390 -8.05 -7.17 -37.59
CA GLY A 390 -8.65 -6.40 -36.50
C GLY A 390 -8.54 -4.90 -36.73
N ALA A 391 -7.37 -4.43 -37.16
CA ALA A 391 -7.16 -3.01 -37.50
C ALA A 391 -8.13 -2.50 -38.58
N ASN A 392 -8.31 -3.26 -39.66
CA ASN A 392 -9.26 -2.89 -40.72
C ASN A 392 -10.70 -2.89 -40.23
N ALA A 393 -11.08 -3.83 -39.35
CA ALA A 393 -12.41 -3.83 -38.73
C ALA A 393 -12.67 -2.54 -37.92
N MET A 394 -11.66 -1.98 -37.24
CA MET A 394 -11.78 -0.68 -36.57
C MET A 394 -11.99 0.46 -37.55
N VAL A 395 -11.25 0.48 -38.67
CA VAL A 395 -11.40 1.51 -39.72
C VAL A 395 -12.81 1.48 -40.32
N GLU A 396 -13.34 0.29 -40.58
CA GLU A 396 -14.72 0.11 -41.07
C GLU A 396 -15.78 0.62 -40.07
N HIS A 397 -15.47 0.58 -38.78
CA HIS A 397 -16.35 1.02 -37.69
C HIS A 397 -15.87 2.32 -37.01
N GLN A 398 -15.08 3.15 -37.70
CA GLN A 398 -14.41 4.32 -37.12
C GLN A 398 -15.37 5.27 -36.38
N ASP A 399 -16.61 5.41 -36.85
CA ASP A 399 -17.63 6.27 -36.23
C ASP A 399 -17.97 5.84 -34.79
N HIS A 400 -17.88 4.54 -34.48
CA HIS A 400 -18.13 4.00 -33.14
C HIS A 400 -17.02 4.36 -32.14
N PHE A 401 -15.81 4.67 -32.63
CA PHE A 401 -14.65 5.05 -31.83
C PHE A 401 -14.33 6.55 -31.92
N ALA A 402 -15.06 7.31 -32.74
CA ALA A 402 -14.72 8.69 -33.09
C ALA A 402 -14.67 9.65 -31.89
N HIS A 403 -15.38 9.37 -30.80
CA HIS A 403 -15.37 10.19 -29.57
C HIS A 403 -14.18 9.91 -28.66
N LEU A 404 -13.44 8.80 -28.84
CA LEU A 404 -12.27 8.48 -28.03
C LEU A 404 -11.19 9.55 -28.21
N THR A 405 -10.45 9.81 -27.14
CA THR A 405 -9.32 10.73 -27.12
C THR A 405 -7.99 10.01 -27.31
N SER A 406 -7.94 8.70 -27.01
CA SER A 406 -6.76 7.86 -27.20
C SER A 406 -7.16 6.40 -27.49
N ILE A 407 -6.49 5.81 -28.48
CA ILE A 407 -6.58 4.39 -28.84
C ILE A 407 -5.14 3.87 -28.94
N ASN A 408 -4.78 2.87 -28.14
CA ASN A 408 -3.45 2.27 -28.18
C ASN A 408 -3.46 0.91 -28.86
N VAL A 409 -2.64 0.75 -29.90
CA VAL A 409 -2.41 -0.49 -30.66
C VAL A 409 -0.91 -0.81 -30.75
N ASP A 410 -0.12 -0.31 -29.80
CA ASP A 410 1.32 -0.59 -29.73
C ASP A 410 1.61 -2.09 -29.56
N ARG A 411 2.85 -2.50 -29.87
CA ARG A 411 3.37 -3.86 -29.73
C ARG A 411 2.43 -4.91 -30.31
N SER A 412 1.97 -4.66 -31.53
CA SER A 412 1.00 -5.50 -32.25
C SER A 412 1.61 -6.07 -33.53
N TRP A 413 0.78 -6.67 -34.40
CA TRP A 413 1.16 -7.35 -35.64
C TRP A 413 0.45 -6.72 -36.85
N ILE A 414 0.31 -5.39 -36.86
CA ILE A 414 -0.43 -4.65 -37.89
C ILE A 414 0.52 -4.29 -39.03
N GLY A 415 0.21 -4.76 -40.25
CA GLY A 415 0.98 -4.42 -41.45
C GLY A 415 0.86 -2.94 -41.84
N ASP A 416 1.87 -2.43 -42.55
CA ASP A 416 2.03 -1.01 -42.86
C ASP A 416 0.78 -0.36 -43.47
N ALA A 417 0.13 -1.02 -44.43
CA ALA A 417 -1.06 -0.50 -45.09
C ALA A 417 -2.25 -0.31 -44.13
N ALA A 418 -2.43 -1.22 -43.17
CA ALA A 418 -3.47 -1.11 -42.16
C ALA A 418 -3.11 -0.03 -41.12
N GLN A 419 -1.82 0.13 -40.78
CA GLN A 419 -1.39 1.25 -39.94
C GLN A 419 -1.66 2.61 -40.59
N GLU A 420 -1.40 2.75 -41.90
CA GLU A 420 -1.74 3.97 -42.65
C GLU A 420 -3.25 4.24 -42.64
N ALA A 421 -4.07 3.21 -42.83
CA ALA A 421 -5.52 3.32 -42.75
C ALA A 421 -6.00 3.75 -41.35
N LEU A 422 -5.43 3.20 -40.27
CA LEU A 422 -5.70 3.62 -38.90
C LEU A 422 -5.34 5.10 -38.67
N ARG A 423 -4.16 5.54 -39.12
CA ARG A 423 -3.75 6.96 -39.01
C ARG A 423 -4.69 7.87 -39.77
N ALA A 424 -5.15 7.46 -40.96
CA ALA A 424 -6.11 8.22 -41.74
C ALA A 424 -7.49 8.33 -41.05
N ALA A 425 -7.95 7.24 -40.40
CA ALA A 425 -9.23 7.19 -39.71
C ALA A 425 -9.24 7.97 -38.37
N PHE A 426 -8.17 7.82 -37.58
CA PHE A 426 -8.15 8.26 -36.18
C PHE A 426 -7.20 9.43 -35.88
N GLY A 427 -6.33 9.81 -36.81
CA GLY A 427 -5.45 10.97 -36.67
C GLY A 427 -4.46 10.85 -35.51
N ASP A 428 -4.44 11.84 -34.63
CA ASP A 428 -3.57 11.93 -33.45
C ASP A 428 -4.03 11.07 -32.26
N LYS A 429 -5.26 10.53 -32.33
CA LYS A 429 -5.83 9.69 -31.28
C LYS A 429 -5.25 8.28 -31.26
N ILE A 430 -4.79 7.78 -32.41
CA ILE A 430 -4.24 6.43 -32.53
C ILE A 430 -2.74 6.42 -32.21
N GLN A 431 -2.36 5.60 -31.25
CA GLN A 431 -0.99 5.37 -30.84
C GLN A 431 -0.52 4.06 -31.46
N ILE A 432 0.35 4.19 -32.47
CA ILE A 432 1.00 3.07 -33.15
C ILE A 432 2.49 3.18 -32.86
N GLY A 433 2.99 2.35 -31.95
CA GLY A 433 4.42 2.26 -31.64
C GLY A 433 5.09 1.12 -32.40
N SER A 434 5.84 0.28 -31.69
CA SER A 434 6.49 -0.91 -32.23
C SER A 434 5.48 -1.90 -32.80
N GLN A 435 5.77 -2.46 -33.97
CA GLN A 435 4.99 -3.54 -34.59
C GLN A 435 5.94 -4.69 -34.93
N ASN A 436 5.47 -5.91 -34.71
CA ASN A 436 6.15 -7.12 -35.16
C ASN A 436 5.95 -7.30 -36.67
N ASP A 437 6.81 -8.11 -37.30
CA ASP A 437 6.74 -8.42 -38.73
C ASP A 437 5.46 -9.22 -39.02
N ASP A 438 4.52 -8.63 -39.76
CA ASP A 438 3.22 -9.24 -40.03
C ASP A 438 3.31 -10.44 -40.99
N ALA A 439 4.46 -10.62 -41.65
CA ALA A 439 4.80 -11.78 -42.47
C ALA A 439 5.31 -13.00 -41.68
N ASP A 440 5.55 -12.87 -40.36
CA ASP A 440 5.92 -14.03 -39.54
C ASP A 440 4.72 -14.95 -39.32
N ASP A 441 4.97 -16.26 -39.51
CA ASP A 441 3.98 -17.31 -39.26
C ASP A 441 3.85 -17.62 -37.75
N TYR A 442 4.85 -17.25 -36.94
CA TYR A 442 4.85 -17.49 -35.50
C TYR A 442 4.58 -16.21 -34.70
N ARG A 443 3.31 -15.98 -34.37
CA ARG A 443 2.87 -14.79 -33.61
C ARG A 443 2.78 -15.09 -32.13
N TYR A 444 3.13 -14.09 -31.33
CA TYR A 444 3.14 -14.16 -29.87
C TYR A 444 2.67 -12.83 -29.25
N VAL A 445 2.21 -12.93 -28.01
CA VAL A 445 1.84 -11.80 -27.15
C VAL A 445 3.09 -11.17 -26.53
N ALA A 446 3.04 -9.89 -26.14
CA ALA A 446 4.23 -9.20 -25.65
C ALA A 446 4.72 -9.70 -24.28
N VAL A 447 3.81 -10.21 -23.45
CA VAL A 447 4.10 -10.81 -22.15
C VAL A 447 3.48 -12.20 -22.08
N GLY A 448 4.31 -13.21 -21.84
CA GLY A 448 3.86 -14.59 -21.72
C GLY A 448 4.57 -15.30 -20.58
N GLU A 449 5.90 -15.25 -20.61
CA GLU A 449 6.77 -15.76 -19.54
C GLU A 449 6.91 -14.80 -18.38
#